data_AF-V7B437-F1
#
_entry.id   AF-V7B437-F1
#
_cell.length_a   1.000
_cell.length_b   1.000
_cell.length_c   1.000
_cell.angle_alpha   90.00
_cell.angle_beta   90.00
_cell.angle_gamma   90.00
#
_symmetry.space_group_name_H-M   'P 1'
#
loop_
_entity.id
_entity.type
_entity.pdbx_description
1 polymer ?
#
loop_
_entity_poly.entity_id
_entity_poly.type
_entity_poly.pdbx_seq_one_letter_code
_entity_poly.pdbx_strand_id
1 'polypeptide(L)'
;MTRSKANSKKQPGIDFKKIRRKIGRKLPPPKNTTNTEIKSKAIVLPEQSIAAEKAGLAVNKKGLTLKELLQQTSHHNPKVRR
;
A
#
# COMPACT_ATOMS: atom_id res chain seq x y z
N MET A 1 61.19 -25.63 4.24
CA MET A 1 60.85 -25.03 2.93
C MET A 1 59.36 -24.71 2.90
N THR A 2 59.00 -23.43 2.92
CA THR A 2 57.60 -22.96 2.99
C THR A 2 57.03 -22.81 1.58
N ARG A 3 55.90 -23.47 1.29
CA ARG A 3 55.20 -23.37 0.00
C ARG A 3 54.57 -21.98 -0.12
N SER A 4 54.88 -21.28 -1.22
CA SER A 4 54.34 -19.97 -1.54
C SER A 4 52.83 -20.04 -1.83
N LYS A 5 52.09 -19.09 -1.26
CA LYS A 5 50.65 -18.89 -1.44
C LYS A 5 50.41 -18.49 -2.91
N ALA A 6 49.61 -19.27 -3.64
CA ALA A 6 49.22 -18.92 -5.01
C ALA A 6 48.41 -17.62 -4.98
N ASN A 7 48.95 -16.56 -5.62
CA ASN A 7 48.23 -15.31 -5.84
C ASN A 7 47.00 -15.60 -6.71
N SER A 8 45.81 -15.53 -6.12
CA SER A 8 44.56 -15.56 -6.86
C SER A 8 44.51 -14.31 -7.75
N LYS A 9 44.86 -14.46 -9.04
CA LYS A 9 44.64 -13.40 -10.04
C LYS A 9 43.15 -13.02 -9.98
N LYS A 10 42.87 -11.79 -9.56
CA LYS A 10 41.52 -11.21 -9.66
C LYS A 10 41.18 -11.20 -11.15
N GLN A 11 40.24 -12.04 -11.55
CA GLN A 11 39.74 -12.05 -12.93
C GLN A 11 39.25 -10.64 -13.27
N PRO A 12 39.48 -10.14 -14.49
CA PRO A 12 38.98 -8.83 -14.90
C PRO A 12 37.48 -8.75 -14.63
N GLY A 13 37.00 -7.58 -14.20
CA GLY A 13 35.59 -7.35 -13.91
C GLY A 13 34.75 -7.81 -15.10
N ILE A 14 33.99 -8.90 -14.93
CA ILE A 14 33.23 -9.47 -16.03
C ILE A 14 31.97 -8.61 -16.19
N ASP A 15 31.97 -7.75 -17.21
CA ASP A 15 30.88 -6.81 -17.49
C ASP A 15 29.54 -7.54 -17.75
N PHE A 16 29.59 -8.76 -18.30
CA PHE A 16 28.40 -9.54 -18.61
C PHE A 16 28.51 -11.00 -18.16
N LYS A 17 27.65 -11.37 -17.21
CA LYS A 17 27.45 -12.76 -16.80
C LYS A 17 26.22 -13.36 -17.49
N LYS A 18 26.40 -14.47 -18.21
CA LYS A 18 25.32 -15.29 -18.79
C LYS A 18 24.78 -16.26 -17.73
N ILE A 19 23.47 -16.28 -17.52
CA ILE A 19 22.82 -17.14 -16.53
C ILE A 19 22.75 -18.58 -17.08
N ARG A 20 23.06 -19.59 -16.26
CA ARG A 20 22.86 -21.00 -16.61
C ARG A 20 21.37 -21.32 -16.65
N ARG A 21 20.88 -21.87 -17.76
CA ARG A 21 19.48 -22.29 -17.91
C ARG A 21 19.20 -23.43 -16.93
N LYS A 22 18.28 -23.22 -15.97
CA LYS A 22 17.86 -24.24 -15.01
C LYS A 22 16.72 -25.05 -15.63
N ILE A 23 16.88 -26.37 -15.68
CA ILE A 23 15.83 -27.29 -16.14
C ILE A 23 14.62 -27.14 -15.18
N GLY A 24 13.41 -27.06 -15.74
CA GLY A 24 12.16 -26.93 -14.97
C GLY A 24 11.82 -25.52 -14.46
N ARG A 25 12.64 -24.48 -14.73
CA ARG A 25 12.31 -23.09 -14.37
C ARG A 25 12.03 -22.25 -15.61
N LYS A 26 11.11 -21.29 -15.51
CA LYS A 26 10.84 -20.33 -16.59
C LYS A 26 12.10 -19.54 -16.92
N LEU A 27 12.28 -19.23 -18.20
CA LEU A 27 13.38 -18.38 -18.66
C LEU A 27 13.28 -17.01 -17.99
N PRO A 28 14.39 -16.45 -17.46
CA PRO A 28 14.37 -15.10 -16.92
C PRO A 28 14.09 -14.10 -18.05
N PRO A 29 13.40 -12.99 -17.75
CA PRO A 29 13.16 -11.94 -18.72
C PRO A 29 14.49 -11.36 -19.25
N PRO A 30 14.49 -10.82 -20.48
CA PRO A 30 15.62 -10.10 -21.04
C PRO A 30 16.11 -8.97 -20.12
N LYS A 31 17.43 -8.70 -20.12
CA LYS A 31 18.05 -7.71 -19.22
C LYS A 31 17.62 -6.26 -19.50
N ASN A 32 17.05 -5.99 -20.67
CA ASN A 32 16.56 -4.70 -21.10
C ASN A 32 15.03 -4.54 -20.93
N THR A 33 14.37 -5.50 -20.27
CA THR A 33 12.94 -5.42 -20.02
C THR A 33 12.64 -4.46 -18.89
N THR A 34 11.88 -3.41 -19.17
CA THR A 34 11.32 -2.51 -18.16
C THR A 34 10.11 -3.17 -17.50
N ASN A 35 10.10 -3.21 -16.16
CA ASN A 35 8.94 -3.70 -15.42
C ASN A 35 7.94 -2.54 -15.25
N THR A 36 6.76 -2.67 -15.86
CA THR A 36 5.66 -1.68 -15.79
C THR A 36 4.58 -2.06 -14.79
N GLU A 37 4.83 -3.02 -13.89
CA GLU A 37 3.89 -3.41 -12.84
C GLU A 37 3.79 -2.32 -11.77
N ILE A 38 2.73 -1.51 -11.87
CA ILE A 38 2.39 -0.49 -10.88
C ILE A 38 1.17 -0.96 -10.10
N LYS A 39 1.28 -1.07 -8.78
CA LYS A 39 0.16 -1.33 -7.88
C LYS A 39 -0.20 -0.05 -7.15
N SER A 40 -1.38 0.48 -7.41
CA SER A 40 -1.94 1.63 -6.69
C SER A 40 -3.20 1.21 -5.94
N LYS A 41 -3.39 1.78 -4.74
CA LYS A 41 -4.62 1.67 -3.96
C LYS A 41 -5.20 3.07 -3.78
N ALA A 42 -6.52 3.19 -3.88
CA ALA A 42 -7.21 4.43 -3.59
C ALA A 42 -7.32 4.65 -2.07
N ILE A 43 -7.22 5.90 -1.65
CA ILE A 43 -7.51 6.31 -0.29
C ILE A 43 -9.03 6.52 -0.21
N VAL A 44 -9.71 5.81 0.70
CA VAL A 44 -11.12 6.05 1.00
C VAL A 44 -11.18 7.02 2.17
N LEU A 45 -11.78 8.19 1.93
CA LEU A 45 -12.02 9.18 2.96
C LEU A 45 -13.38 8.93 3.62
N PRO A 46 -13.49 9.11 4.94
CA PRO A 46 -14.79 9.07 5.60
C PRO A 46 -15.60 10.30 5.20
N GLU A 47 -16.85 10.06 4.82
CA GLU A 47 -17.78 11.12 4.45
C GLU A 47 -18.20 11.95 5.67
N GLN A 48 -18.30 13.26 5.49
CA GLN A 48 -18.81 14.18 6.51
C GLN A 48 -20.29 14.46 6.27
N SER A 49 -21.05 14.55 7.36
CA SER A 49 -22.50 14.78 7.36
C SER A 49 -22.96 16.05 6.59
N ILE A 50 -22.05 17.00 6.34
CA ILE A 50 -22.29 18.23 5.55
C ILE A 50 -22.53 17.91 4.07
N ALA A 51 -21.86 16.88 3.54
CA ALA A 51 -21.95 16.49 2.13
C ALA A 51 -23.13 15.53 1.86
N ALA A 52 -23.74 14.97 2.91
CA ALA A 52 -24.85 14.04 2.77
C ALA A 52 -26.15 14.79 2.45
N GLU A 53 -26.82 14.41 1.36
CA GLU A 53 -28.14 14.91 1.03
C GLU A 53 -29.17 14.39 2.04
N LYS A 54 -29.76 15.30 2.82
CA LYS A 54 -30.77 14.98 3.86
C LYS A 54 -32.20 15.22 3.38
N ALA A 55 -32.41 15.35 2.07
CA ALA A 55 -33.72 15.59 1.48
C ALA A 55 -34.68 14.44 1.82
N GLY A 56 -35.85 14.76 2.38
CA GLY A 56 -36.89 13.79 2.73
C GLY A 56 -36.75 13.12 4.11
N LEU A 57 -35.69 13.41 4.89
CA LEU A 57 -35.53 12.93 6.26
C LEU A 57 -35.92 14.01 7.28
N ALA A 58 -36.57 13.60 8.37
CA ALA A 58 -36.81 14.48 9.50
C ALA A 58 -35.48 14.88 10.15
N VAL A 59 -35.20 16.19 10.15
CA VAL A 59 -34.00 16.77 10.76
C VAL A 59 -34.37 17.66 11.95
N ASN A 60 -33.47 17.74 12.94
CA ASN A 60 -33.63 18.68 14.04
C ASN A 60 -33.27 20.13 13.61
N LYS A 61 -33.41 21.10 14.52
CA LYS A 61 -33.00 22.52 14.28
C LYS A 61 -31.53 22.69 13.87
N LYS A 62 -30.67 21.71 14.20
CA LYS A 62 -29.23 21.68 13.85
C LYS A 62 -28.94 20.87 12.58
N GLY A 63 -29.97 20.42 11.84
CA GLY A 63 -29.81 19.63 10.62
C GLY A 63 -29.33 18.19 10.85
N LEU A 64 -29.47 17.63 12.05
CA LEU A 64 -29.11 16.24 12.36
C LEU A 64 -30.30 15.30 12.16
N THR A 65 -30.04 14.13 11.58
CA THR A 65 -31.02 13.04 11.42
C THR A 65 -31.15 12.21 12.70
N LEU A 66 -32.22 11.43 12.82
CA LEU A 66 -32.42 10.54 13.97
C LEU A 66 -31.27 9.54 14.17
N LYS A 67 -30.69 9.01 13.09
CA LYS A 67 -29.54 8.08 13.16
C LYS A 67 -28.30 8.77 13.74
N GLU A 68 -28.04 10.02 13.34
CA GLU A 68 -26.91 10.81 13.86
C GLU A 68 -27.11 11.18 15.34
N LEU A 69 -28.34 11.48 15.75
CA LEU A 69 -28.67 11.74 17.15
C LEU A 69 -28.55 10.49 18.02
N LEU A 70 -28.96 9.34 17.51
CA LEU A 70 -28.80 8.06 18.21
C LEU A 70 -27.32 7.77 18.51
N GLN A 71 -26.42 8.07 17.56
CA GLN A 71 -24.97 7.93 17.77
C GLN A 71 -24.44 8.84 18.89
N GLN A 72 -25.08 9.99 19.15
CA GLN A 72 -24.65 10.92 20.21
C GLN A 72 -24.99 10.41 21.62
N THR A 73 -25.95 9.50 21.76
CA THR A 73 -26.34 8.94 23.06
C THR A 73 -25.23 8.12 23.71
N SER A 74 -24.30 7.56 22.92
CA SER A 74 -23.11 6.84 23.40
C SER A 74 -21.88 7.73 23.56
N HIS A 75 -22.00 9.05 23.40
CA HIS A 75 -20.84 9.94 23.44
C HIS A 75 -20.31 10.08 24.88
N HIS A 76 -18.98 10.15 25.06
CA HIS A 76 -18.34 10.22 26.39
C HIS A 76 -18.71 11.50 27.17
N ASN A 77 -18.93 12.63 26.48
CA ASN A 77 -19.30 13.90 27.11
C ASN A 77 -20.77 13.89 27.58
N PRO A 78 -21.05 14.11 28.88
CA PRO A 78 -22.42 14.09 29.42
C PRO A 78 -23.32 15.19 28.87
N LYS A 79 -22.78 16.35 28.46
CA LYS A 79 -23.57 17.43 27.85
C LYS A 79 -24.02 17.13 26.43
N VAL A 80 -23.38 16.16 25.77
CA VAL A 80 -23.73 15.73 24.41
C VAL A 80 -24.80 14.63 24.43
N ARG A 81 -24.87 13.85 25.52
CA ARG A 81 -25.90 12.80 25.70
C ARG A 81 -27.24 13.34 26.21
N ARG A 82 -27.21 14.42 27.00
CA ARG A 82 -28.37 15.08 27.60
C ARG A 82 -28.95 16.11 26.65
#